data_AF-A0A433ELQ9-F1
#
_entry.id   AF-A0A433ELQ9-F1
#
_cell.length_a   1.000
_cell.length_b   1.000
_cell.length_c   1.000
_cell.angle_alpha   90.00
_cell.angle_beta   90.00
_cell.angle_gamma   90.00
#
_symmetry.space_group_name_H-M   'P 1'
#
loop_
_entity.id
_entity.type
_entity.pdbx_description
1 polymer ?
#
loop_
_entity_poly.entity_id
_entity_poly.type
_entity_poly.pdbx_seq_one_letter_code
_entity_poly.pdbx_strand_id
1 'polypeptide(L)'
;MPKARKSQISLLDTPYYHCVSRCVRRAFLCGEENGRSFEHRRQWVEDRIHVLSEVFAIDVCAYAVMSNHTHLVLHIAKEKADALSIEDVIQRWHRLYKVSDQFRP
;
A
#
# COMPACT_ATOMS: atom_id res chain seq x y z
N MET A 1 -22.67 5.64 -7.17
CA MET A 1 -22.15 6.87 -6.53
C MET A 1 -20.87 6.51 -5.77
N PRO A 2 -19.75 7.23 -5.98
CA PRO A 2 -18.55 7.03 -5.16
C PRO A 2 -18.85 7.38 -3.69
N LYS A 3 -18.48 6.51 -2.76
CA LYS A 3 -18.55 6.78 -1.31
C LYS A 3 -17.28 7.51 -0.85
N ALA A 4 -17.41 8.37 0.16
CA ALA A 4 -16.24 8.98 0.79
C ALA A 4 -15.34 7.90 1.40
N ARG A 5 -14.01 8.03 1.30
CA ARG A 5 -13.07 7.00 1.78
C ARG A 5 -13.29 6.60 3.24
N LYS A 6 -13.63 7.58 4.09
CA LYS A 6 -13.93 7.33 5.51
C LYS A 6 -15.14 6.42 5.76
N SER A 7 -16.02 6.26 4.78
CA SER A 7 -17.19 5.38 4.85
C SER A 7 -17.06 4.11 4.00
N GLN A 8 -15.86 3.84 3.47
CA GLN A 8 -15.55 2.60 2.75
C GLN A 8 -14.97 1.51 3.65
N ILE A 9 -14.49 1.89 4.85
CA ILE A 9 -13.85 0.98 5.81
C ILE A 9 -14.69 0.96 7.09
N SER A 10 -15.01 -0.25 7.56
CA SER A 10 -15.75 -0.52 8.78
C SER A 10 -15.14 -1.70 9.51
N LEU A 11 -14.41 -1.42 10.60
CA LEU A 11 -13.82 -2.47 11.44
C LEU A 11 -14.87 -3.24 12.25
N LEU A 12 -16.09 -2.72 12.36
CA LEU A 12 -17.22 -3.43 12.95
C LEU A 12 -17.68 -4.59 12.06
N ASP A 13 -17.64 -4.40 10.74
CA ASP A 13 -18.10 -5.40 9.78
C ASP A 13 -16.99 -6.42 9.46
N THR A 14 -15.78 -5.93 9.16
CA THR A 14 -14.62 -6.79 8.90
C THR A 14 -13.30 -6.01 9.02
N PRO A 15 -12.24 -6.62 9.56
CA PRO A 15 -10.89 -6.08 9.46
C PRO A 15 -10.19 -6.43 8.14
N TYR A 16 -10.79 -7.29 7.30
CA TYR A 16 -10.21 -7.77 6.05
C TYR A 16 -10.77 -7.05 4.81
N TYR A 17 -9.89 -6.64 3.90
CA TYR A 17 -10.26 -5.91 2.69
C TYR A 17 -9.52 -6.42 1.46
N HIS A 18 -10.27 -6.60 0.36
CA HIS A 18 -9.71 -6.83 -0.97
C HIS A 18 -9.61 -5.51 -1.73
N CYS A 19 -8.39 -5.00 -1.86
CA CYS A 19 -8.08 -3.79 -2.60
C CYS A 19 -7.59 -4.12 -4.00
N VAL A 20 -8.11 -3.42 -5.00
CA VAL A 20 -7.71 -3.58 -6.40
C VAL A 20 -7.36 -2.22 -6.98
N SER A 21 -6.19 -2.10 -7.59
CA SER A 21 -5.77 -0.90 -8.32
C SER A 21 -5.42 -1.28 -9.74
N ARG A 22 -6.06 -0.63 -10.73
CA ARG A 22 -5.86 -0.92 -12.15
C ARG A 22 -5.29 0.28 -12.88
N CYS A 23 -4.33 0.03 -13.76
CA CYS A 23 -3.90 1.00 -14.75
C CYS A 23 -5.06 1.33 -15.70
N VAL A 24 -5.10 2.58 -16.14
CA VAL A 24 -6.04 3.07 -17.15
C VAL A 24 -5.28 3.46 -18.41
N ARG A 25 -6.00 3.72 -19.51
CA ARG A 25 -5.42 4.20 -20.78
C ARG A 25 -4.35 3.29 -21.38
N ARG A 26 -4.52 1.96 -21.24
CA ARG A 26 -3.58 0.95 -21.74
C ARG A 26 -2.15 1.09 -21.18
N ALA A 27 -1.99 1.69 -20.00
CA ALA A 27 -0.71 1.67 -19.29
C ALA A 27 -0.50 0.32 -18.59
N PHE A 28 0.76 -0.03 -18.36
CA PHE A 28 1.19 -1.25 -17.68
C PHE A 28 2.14 -0.93 -16.51
N LEU A 29 1.99 -1.65 -15.40
CA LEU A 29 2.88 -1.65 -14.24
C LEU A 29 4.20 -2.38 -14.57
N CYS A 30 4.09 -3.53 -15.23
CA CYS A 30 5.18 -4.43 -15.58
C CYS A 30 4.77 -5.31 -16.79
N GLY A 31 5.59 -6.28 -17.16
CA GLY A 31 5.35 -7.14 -18.32
C GLY A 31 5.96 -6.59 -19.61
N GLU A 32 5.58 -7.17 -20.75
CA GLU A 32 6.11 -6.78 -22.06
C GLU A 32 5.24 -5.72 -22.73
N GLU A 33 5.86 -4.67 -23.24
CA GLU A 33 5.21 -3.59 -23.98
C GLU A 33 6.07 -3.23 -25.20
N ASN A 34 5.47 -3.26 -26.40
CA ASN A 34 6.13 -2.92 -27.66
C ASN A 34 7.46 -3.67 -27.90
N GLY A 35 7.51 -4.97 -27.58
CA GLY A 35 8.69 -5.81 -27.74
C GLY A 35 9.80 -5.58 -26.69
N ARG A 36 9.52 -4.78 -25.65
CA ARG A 36 10.44 -4.55 -24.53
C ARG A 36 9.85 -5.07 -23.23
N SER A 37 10.64 -5.88 -22.51
CA SER A 37 10.26 -6.37 -21.18
C SER A 37 10.53 -5.33 -20.09
N PHE A 38 9.48 -5.04 -19.31
CA PHE A 38 9.50 -4.27 -18.07
C PHE A 38 9.15 -5.13 -16.85
N GLU A 39 9.33 -6.44 -16.96
CA GLU A 39 8.96 -7.40 -15.91
C GLU A 39 9.68 -7.15 -14.59
N HIS A 40 10.90 -6.61 -14.63
CA HIS A 40 11.66 -6.19 -13.44
C HIS A 40 10.89 -5.25 -12.50
N ARG A 41 9.93 -4.47 -13.02
CA ARG A 41 9.11 -3.55 -12.21
C ARG A 41 8.13 -4.29 -11.31
N ARG A 42 7.81 -5.57 -11.60
CA ARG A 42 6.95 -6.38 -10.74
C ARG A 42 7.54 -6.45 -9.34
N GLN A 43 8.83 -6.80 -9.24
CA GLN A 43 9.52 -6.88 -7.96
C GLN A 43 9.48 -5.54 -7.21
N TRP A 44 9.63 -4.42 -7.91
CA TRP A 44 9.55 -3.10 -7.27
C TRP A 44 8.18 -2.83 -6.65
N VAL A 45 7.10 -3.28 -7.30
CA VAL A 45 5.74 -3.17 -6.74
C VAL A 45 5.59 -4.09 -5.53
N GLU A 46 6.07 -5.34 -5.61
CA GLU A 46 6.02 -6.30 -4.50
C GLU A 46 6.79 -5.81 -3.28
N ASP A 47 8.03 -5.35 -3.47
CA ASP A 47 8.85 -4.76 -2.41
C ASP A 47 8.15 -3.55 -1.79
N ARG A 48 7.51 -2.72 -2.64
CA ARG A 48 6.78 -1.54 -2.17
C ARG A 48 5.57 -1.92 -1.32
N ILE A 49 4.86 -3.00 -1.65
CA ILE A 49 3.73 -3.51 -0.85
C ILE A 49 4.20 -3.85 0.56
N HIS A 50 5.33 -4.56 0.69
CA HIS A 50 5.89 -4.95 1.98
C HIS A 50 6.39 -3.75 2.80
N VAL A 51 7.06 -2.78 2.18
CA VAL A 51 7.48 -1.55 2.89
C VAL A 51 6.26 -0.77 3.42
N LEU A 52 5.20 -0.67 2.61
CA LEU A 52 4.00 0.08 3.00
C LEU A 52 3.21 -0.62 4.11
N SER A 53 3.14 -1.96 4.11
CA SER A 53 2.42 -2.73 5.12
C SER A 53 3.01 -2.52 6.52
N GLU A 54 4.34 -2.53 6.62
CA GLU A 54 5.05 -2.23 7.87
C GLU A 54 4.77 -0.82 8.38
N VAL A 55 4.88 0.18 7.50
CA VAL A 55 4.70 1.59 7.85
C VAL A 55 3.28 1.85 8.37
N PHE A 56 2.26 1.35 7.66
CA PHE A 56 0.87 1.67 7.94
C PHE A 56 0.17 0.76 8.96
N ALA A 57 0.88 -0.17 9.60
CA ALA A 57 0.29 -1.14 10.51
C ALA A 57 -0.90 -1.90 9.86
N ILE A 58 -0.65 -2.40 8.66
CA ILE A 58 -1.58 -3.25 7.89
C ILE A 58 -0.84 -4.55 7.59
N ASP A 59 -1.49 -5.68 7.74
CA ASP A 59 -0.94 -6.97 7.33
C ASP A 59 -1.37 -7.30 5.90
N VAL A 60 -0.46 -7.92 5.14
CA VAL A 60 -0.75 -8.41 3.79
C VAL A 60 -1.02 -9.91 3.89
N CYS A 61 -2.28 -10.30 3.77
CA CYS A 61 -2.68 -11.71 3.81
C CYS A 61 -2.36 -12.42 2.49
N ALA A 62 -2.55 -11.72 1.37
CA ALA A 62 -2.21 -12.19 0.03
C ALA A 62 -2.06 -11.00 -0.91
N TYR A 63 -1.27 -11.15 -1.98
CA TYR A 63 -1.21 -10.17 -3.05
C TYR A 63 -0.93 -10.84 -4.40
N ALA A 64 -1.31 -10.16 -5.48
CA ALA A 64 -0.92 -10.51 -6.84
C ALA A 64 -0.61 -9.22 -7.61
N VAL A 65 0.56 -9.19 -8.25
CA VAL A 65 0.97 -8.09 -9.13
C VAL A 65 0.88 -8.58 -10.57
N MET A 66 -0.10 -8.07 -11.30
CA MET A 66 -0.29 -8.33 -12.72
C MET A 66 0.28 -7.17 -13.55
N SER A 67 0.44 -7.40 -14.86
CA SER A 67 1.01 -6.40 -15.77
C SER A 67 0.28 -5.06 -15.76
N ASN A 68 -1.03 -5.03 -15.51
CA ASN A 68 -1.84 -3.81 -15.54
C ASN A 68 -2.65 -3.54 -14.27
N HIS A 69 -2.50 -4.34 -13.21
CA HIS A 69 -3.19 -4.11 -11.95
C HIS A 69 -2.60 -4.90 -10.79
N THR A 70 -3.01 -4.54 -9.58
CA THR A 70 -2.72 -5.28 -8.36
C THR A 70 -3.99 -5.75 -7.68
N HIS A 71 -3.91 -6.89 -7.02
CA HIS A 71 -4.87 -7.37 -6.03
C HIS A 71 -4.15 -7.49 -4.69
N LEU A 72 -4.73 -6.92 -3.62
CA LEU A 72 -4.21 -7.03 -2.27
C LEU A 72 -5.33 -7.46 -1.32
N VAL A 73 -5.10 -8.54 -0.57
CA VAL A 73 -5.93 -8.92 0.56
C VAL A 73 -5.22 -8.44 1.82
N LEU A 74 -5.82 -7.47 2.49
CA LEU A 74 -5.23 -6.75 3.61
C LEU A 74 -6.02 -7.02 4.87
N HIS A 75 -5.33 -7.01 6.01
CA HIS A 75 -5.92 -7.03 7.34
C HIS A 75 -5.50 -5.77 8.10
N ILE A 76 -6.46 -5.05 8.69
CA ILE A 76 -6.17 -3.87 9.49
C ILE A 76 -5.71 -4.33 10.89
N ALA A 77 -4.42 -4.17 11.18
CA ALA A 77 -3.83 -4.52 12.48
C ALA A 77 -4.16 -3.45 13.54
N LYS A 78 -5.43 -3.34 13.91
CA LYS A 78 -5.94 -2.27 14.82
C LYS A 78 -5.15 -2.20 16.12
N GLU A 79 -4.91 -3.33 16.78
CA GLU A 79 -4.18 -3.37 18.05
C GLU A 79 -2.76 -2.82 17.91
N LYS A 80 -2.07 -3.19 16.81
CA LYS A 80 -0.73 -2.67 16.50
C LYS A 80 -0.77 -1.16 16.25
N ALA A 81 -1.80 -0.66 15.58
CA ALA A 81 -1.96 0.76 15.31
C ALA A 81 -2.27 1.57 16.58
N ASP A 82 -3.18 1.05 17.43
CA ASP A 82 -3.56 1.68 18.70
C ASP A 82 -2.40 1.73 19.70
N ALA A 83 -1.46 0.79 19.62
CA ALA A 83 -0.27 0.73 20.46
C ALA A 83 0.86 1.69 20.02
N LEU A 84 0.74 2.39 18.89
CA LEU A 84 1.78 3.30 18.41
C LEU A 84 1.76 4.61 19.18
N SER A 85 2.93 5.04 19.65
CA SER A 85 3.13 6.41 20.13
C SER A 85 3.08 7.40 18.96
N ILE A 86 2.92 8.69 19.27
CA ILE A 86 3.00 9.76 18.27
C ILE A 86 4.38 9.73 17.60
N GLU A 87 5.43 9.51 18.38
CA GLU A 87 6.81 9.38 17.91
C GLU A 87 6.94 8.21 16.93
N ASP A 88 6.37 7.04 17.23
CA ASP A 88 6.37 5.88 16.32
C ASP A 88 5.67 6.20 15.00
N VAL A 89 4.52 6.86 15.05
CA VAL A 89 3.76 7.28 13.85
C VAL A 89 4.62 8.21 12.99
N ILE A 90 5.26 9.21 13.60
CA ILE A 90 6.15 10.15 12.92
C ILE A 90 7.33 9.41 12.28
N GLN A 91 8.04 8.56 13.04
CA GLN A 91 9.19 7.79 12.54
C GLN A 91 8.81 6.87 11.37
N ARG A 92 7.67 6.19 11.46
CA ARG A 92 7.13 5.37 10.37
C ARG A 92 6.84 6.20 9.13
N TRP A 93 6.27 7.39 9.29
CA TRP A 93 5.99 8.29 8.17
C TRP A 93 7.26 8.80 7.48
N HIS A 94 8.32 9.08 8.25
CA HIS A 94 9.64 9.48 7.72
C HIS A 94 10.30 8.40 6.85
N ARG A 95 9.95 7.12 7.01
CA ARG A 95 10.43 6.06 6.11
C ARG A 95 9.94 6.23 4.67
N LEU A 96 8.82 6.93 4.48
CA LEU A 96 8.19 7.11 3.17
C LEU A 96 8.45 8.49 2.58
N TYR A 97 8.55 9.52 3.42
CA TYR A 97 8.60 10.90 2.99
C TYR A 97 9.79 11.60 3.65
N LYS A 98 10.57 12.29 2.82
CA LYS A 98 11.58 13.23 3.32
C LYS A 98 10.85 14.37 4.03
N VAL A 99 11.16 14.56 5.29
CA VAL A 99 10.76 15.78 6.01
C VAL A 99 11.96 16.71 6.00
N SER A 100 11.71 18.00 5.77
CA SER A 100 12.77 19.00 5.73
C SER A 100 13.54 19.02 7.05
N ASP A 101 14.86 19.22 6.97
CA ASP A 101 15.77 19.19 8.13
C ASP A 101 15.46 20.24 9.23
N GLN A 102 14.49 21.13 9.01
CA GLN A 102 14.05 22.15 9.96
C GLN A 102 13.27 21.60 11.18
N PHE A 103 12.93 20.31 11.18
CA PHE A 103 12.16 19.67 12.26
C PHE A 103 12.88 18.45 12.87
N ARG A 104 14.20 18.33 12.69
CA ARG A 104 14.97 17.39 13.51
C ARG A 104 15.17 17.98 14.91
N PRO A 105 14.93 17.20 15.98
CA PRO A 105 15.20 17.63 17.35
C PRO A 105 16.70 17.86 17.58
#